data_AF-X1PMM7-F1
#
_entry.id   AF-X1PMM7-F1
#
_cell.length_a   1.000
_cell.length_b   1.000
_cell.length_c   1.000
_cell.angle_alpha   90.00
_cell.angle_beta   90.00
_cell.angle_gamma   90.00
#
_symmetry.space_group_name_H-M   'P 1'
#
loop_
_entity.id
_entity.type
_entity.pdbx_description
1 polymer ?
#
loop_
_entity_poly.entity_id
_entity_poly.type
_entity_poly.pdbx_seq_one_letter_code
_entity_poly.pdbx_strand_id
1 'polypeptide(L)'
;MYKLGWFSTGRDKAARDLLRAVDNSIKRGEIKAEIAFVFSNREPGEARESDLFFELVKSYHIPLIHRCIDIAYCDSQVGRE
;
A
#
# COMPACT_ATOMS: atom_id res chain seq x y z
N MET A 1 22.90 0.15 2.25
CA MET A 1 21.58 0.73 1.94
C MET A 1 20.54 -0.07 2.71
N TYR A 2 19.66 0.57 3.46
CA TYR A 2 18.65 -0.16 4.23
C TYR A 2 17.51 -0.63 3.32
N LYS A 3 16.92 -1.78 3.63
CA LYS A 3 15.73 -2.30 2.95
C LYS A 3 14.53 -2.16 3.86
N LEU A 4 13.50 -1.45 3.41
CA LEU A 4 12.28 -1.19 4.17
C LEU A 4 11.15 -2.08 3.66
N GLY A 5 10.45 -2.73 4.58
CA GLY A 5 9.14 -3.31 4.33
C GLY A 5 8.07 -2.31 4.73
N TRP A 6 7.17 -1.97 3.80
CA TRP A 6 6.13 -0.96 4.03
C TRP A 6 4.78 -1.62 4.31
N PHE A 7 4.20 -1.38 5.49
CA PHE A 7 2.92 -1.99 5.87
C PHE A 7 1.84 -0.91 5.86
N SER A 8 0.83 -1.08 5.02
CA SER A 8 -0.30 -0.14 4.94
C SER A 8 -1.54 -0.78 4.39
N THR A 9 -2.69 -0.37 4.91
CA THR A 9 -4.00 -0.78 4.41
C THR A 9 -4.50 0.12 3.27
N GLY A 10 -3.81 1.24 2.98
CA GLY A 10 -4.25 2.19 1.97
C GLY A 10 -5.62 2.83 2.26
N ARG A 11 -6.03 2.91 3.54
CA ARG A 11 -7.38 3.30 3.96
C ARG A 11 -7.85 4.66 3.45
N ASP A 12 -6.94 5.60 3.24
CA ASP A 12 -7.26 6.99 2.89
C ASP A 12 -6.17 7.66 2.05
N LYS A 13 -6.41 8.92 1.71
CA LYS A 13 -5.46 9.77 0.98
C LYS A 13 -4.15 9.99 1.76
N ALA A 14 -4.19 10.07 3.09
CA ALA A 14 -3.00 10.32 3.89
C ALA A 14 -2.01 9.14 3.79
N ALA A 15 -2.50 7.90 3.70
CA ALA A 15 -1.66 6.73 3.43
C ALA A 15 -0.90 6.84 2.09
N ARG A 16 -1.57 7.33 1.03
CA ARG A 16 -0.93 7.57 -0.28
C ARG A 16 0.07 8.71 -0.24
N ASP A 17 -0.28 9.81 0.43
CA ASP A 17 0.59 10.98 0.56
C ASP A 17 1.87 10.64 1.33
N LEU A 18 1.76 9.83 2.38
CA LEU A 18 2.91 9.38 3.17
C LEU A 18 3.86 8.50 2.35
N LEU A 19 3.33 7.52 1.60
CA LEU A 19 4.15 6.68 0.73
C LEU A 19 4.89 7.54 -0.32
N ARG A 20 4.20 8.50 -0.93
CA ARG A 20 4.78 9.44 -1.90
C ARG A 20 5.86 10.31 -1.27
N ALA A 21 5.65 10.82 -0.05
CA ALA A 21 6.63 11.64 0.63
C ALA A 21 7.93 10.86 0.91
N VAL A 22 7.81 9.62 1.40
CA VAL A 22 8.95 8.75 1.69
C VAL A 22 9.69 8.34 0.42
N ASP A 23 8.97 7.90 -0.62
CA ASP A 23 9.57 7.56 -1.92
C ASP A 23 10.31 8.76 -2.53
N ASN A 24 9.73 9.96 -2.45
CA ASN A 24 10.40 11.18 -2.91
C ASN A 24 11.66 11.50 -2.10
N SER A 25 11.65 11.35 -0.78
CA SER A 25 12.84 11.54 0.06
C SER A 25 13.93 10.49 -0.19
N ILE A 26 13.54 9.25 -0.51
CA ILE A 26 14.48 8.21 -0.96
C ILE A 26 15.12 8.61 -2.30
N LYS A 27 14.31 9.02 -3.29
CA LYS A 27 14.78 9.45 -4.61
C LYS A 27 15.70 10.67 -4.56
N ARG A 28 15.46 11.59 -3.62
CA ARG A 28 16.35 12.75 -3.36
C ARG A 28 17.63 12.38 -2.59
N GLY A 29 17.75 11.15 -2.10
CA GLY A 29 18.91 10.69 -1.33
C GLY A 29 18.94 11.17 0.13
N GLU A 30 17.86 11.79 0.61
CA GLU A 30 17.70 12.21 2.01
C GLU A 30 17.57 10.99 2.93
N ILE A 31 16.88 9.96 2.44
CA ILE A 31 16.75 8.67 3.10
C ILE A 31 17.58 7.65 2.31
N LYS A 32 18.64 7.13 2.93
CA LYS A 32 19.52 6.11 2.33
C LYS A 32 18.94 4.69 2.44
N ALA A 33 17.74 4.49 1.89
CA ALA A 33 17.02 3.23 1.92
C ALA A 33 16.28 2.95 0.61
N GLU A 34 15.83 1.72 0.42
CA GLU A 34 14.90 1.32 -0.63
C GLU A 34 13.65 0.68 -0.02
N ILE A 35 12.48 0.88 -0.63
CA ILE A 35 11.27 0.14 -0.25
C ILE A 35 11.30 -1.19 -1.02
N ALA A 36 11.59 -2.27 -0.30
CA ALA A 36 11.75 -3.59 -0.90
C ALA A 36 10.40 -4.26 -1.24
N PHE A 37 9.37 -3.98 -0.44
CA PHE A 37 8.00 -4.45 -0.69
C PHE A 37 7.01 -3.57 0.07
N VAL A 38 5.75 -3.63 -0.37
CA VAL A 38 4.59 -3.13 0.36
C VAL A 38 3.70 -4.32 0.70
N PHE A 39 3.30 -4.42 1.97
CA PHE A 39 2.30 -5.36 2.43
C PHE A 39 1.00 -4.65 2.76
N SER A 40 -0.11 -5.23 2.32
CA SER A 40 -1.47 -4.81 2.65
C SER A 40 -2.30 -6.00 3.15
N ASN A 41 -3.13 -5.78 4.16
CA ASN A 41 -4.13 -6.76 4.59
C ASN A 41 -5.48 -6.62 3.86
N ARG A 42 -5.53 -5.78 2.81
CA ARG A 42 -6.65 -5.61 1.89
C ARG A 42 -6.32 -6.16 0.52
N GLU A 43 -7.34 -6.71 -0.13
CA GLU A 43 -7.35 -7.20 -1.51
C GLU A 43 -7.83 -6.11 -2.50
N PRO A 44 -7.44 -6.19 -3.78
CA PRO A 44 -8.00 -5.35 -4.83
C PRO A 44 -9.53 -5.48 -4.90
N GLY A 45 -10.23 -4.35 -4.96
CA GLY A 45 -11.69 -4.28 -5.04
C GLY A 45 -12.40 -4.22 -3.68
N GLU A 46 -11.70 -4.36 -2.55
CA GLU A 46 -12.33 -4.19 -1.22
C GLU A 46 -12.77 -2.76 -0.95
N ALA A 47 -11.98 -1.77 -1.39
CA ALA A 47 -12.33 -0.36 -1.26
C ALA A 47 -11.56 0.50 -2.25
N ARG A 48 -12.24 1.54 -2.75
CA ARG A 48 -11.66 2.51 -3.70
C ARG A 48 -10.35 3.13 -3.21
N GLU A 49 -10.26 3.51 -1.94
CA GLU A 49 -9.05 4.17 -1.43
C GLU A 49 -7.84 3.23 -1.40
N SER A 50 -8.04 1.96 -1.06
CA SER A 50 -6.98 0.94 -1.11
C SER A 50 -6.59 0.59 -2.54
N ASP A 51 -7.54 0.55 -3.47
CA ASP A 51 -7.22 0.35 -4.89
C ASP A 51 -6.35 1.48 -5.45
N LEU A 52 -6.70 2.74 -5.14
CA LEU A 52 -5.87 3.90 -5.49
C LEU A 52 -4.47 3.81 -4.86
N PHE A 53 -4.37 3.26 -3.66
CA PHE A 53 -3.08 3.01 -3.01
C PHE A 53 -2.28 1.92 -3.73
N PHE A 54 -2.92 0.82 -4.14
CA PHE A 54 -2.26 -0.26 -4.89
C PHE A 54 -1.76 0.20 -6.25
N GLU A 55 -2.54 0.99 -6.98
CA GLU A 55 -2.10 1.57 -8.25
C GLU A 55 -0.89 2.49 -8.06
N LEU A 56 -0.84 3.24 -6.96
CA LEU A 56 0.34 4.05 -6.61
C LEU A 56 1.57 3.16 -6.38
N VAL A 57 1.45 2.10 -5.58
CA VAL A 57 2.54 1.15 -5.29
C VAL A 57 3.06 0.51 -6.59
N LYS A 58 2.15 0.05 -7.45
CA LYS A 58 2.49 -0.54 -8.76
C LYS A 58 3.21 0.46 -9.66
N SER A 59 2.78 1.73 -9.68
CA SER A 59 3.44 2.79 -10.46
C SER A 59 4.90 3.03 -10.04
N TYR A 60 5.23 2.73 -8.79
CA TYR A 60 6.60 2.82 -8.26
C TYR A 60 7.41 1.54 -8.52
N HIS A 61 6.83 0.54 -9.18
CA HIS A 61 7.44 -0.76 -9.44
C HIS A 61 7.87 -1.48 -8.16
N ILE A 62 7.19 -1.20 -7.04
CA ILE A 62 7.43 -1.84 -5.76
C ILE A 62 6.58 -3.12 -5.69
N PRO A 63 7.15 -4.28 -5.29
CA PRO A 63 6.38 -5.49 -5.07
C PRO A 63 5.25 -5.27 -4.05
N LEU A 64 4.01 -5.54 -4.45
CA LEU A 64 2.84 -5.48 -3.58
C LEU A 64 2.45 -6.90 -3.17
N ILE A 65 2.42 -7.15 -1.87
CA ILE A 65 1.95 -8.39 -1.26
C ILE A 65 0.65 -8.07 -0.55
N HIS A 66 -0.44 -8.74 -0.93
CA HIS A 66 -1.70 -8.67 -0.21
C HIS A 66 -2.05 -10.04 0.38
N ARG A 67 -2.65 -10.03 1.57
CA ARG A 67 -3.30 -11.21 2.15
C ARG A 67 -4.49 -10.77 2.98
N CYS A 68 -5.68 -11.22 2.59
CA CYS A 68 -6.85 -11.16 3.47
C CYS A 68 -6.67 -12.10 4.68
N ILE A 69 -6.84 -11.59 5.91
CA ILE A 69 -6.76 -12.38 7.16
C ILE A 69 -8.12 -12.97 7.56
N ASP A 70 -9.23 -12.51 6.99
CA ASP A 70 -10.56 -13.03 7.30
C ASP A 70 -11.50 -12.97 6.09
N ILE A 71 -11.84 -14.13 5.52
CA ILE A 71 -12.86 -14.27 4.46
C ILE A 71 -14.20 -13.68 4.90
N ALA A 72 -14.57 -13.82 6.19
CA ALA A 72 -15.79 -13.26 6.74
C ALA A 72 -15.78 -11.72 6.81
N TYR A 73 -14.62 -11.09 6.98
CA TYR A 73 -14.50 -9.63 7.02
C TYR A 73 -14.57 -9.03 5.60
N CYS A 74 -13.98 -9.70 4.60
CA CYS A 74 -14.12 -9.35 3.19
C CYS A 74 -15.60 -9.33 2.75
N ASP A 75 -16.36 -10.39 3.08
CA ASP A 75 -17.78 -10.48 2.70
C ASP A 75 -18.65 -9.40 3.38
N SER A 76 -18.25 -8.91 4.56
CA SER A 76 -18.96 -7.84 5.28
C SER A 76 -18.66 -6.42 4.79
N GLN A 77 -17.53 -6.21 4.10
CA GLN A 77 -17.11 -4.89 3.58
C GLN A 77 -17.49 -4.70 2.11
N VAL A 78 -17.63 -5.80 1.35
CA VAL A 78 -18.18 -5.79 -0.02
C VAL A 78 -19.70 -5.77 0.09
N GLY A 79 -20.25 -4.61 0.45
CA GLY A 79 -21.69 -4.37 0.40
C GLY A 79 -22.22 -4.65 -1.00
N ARG A 80 -22.80 -5.84 -1.21
CA ARG A 80 -23.78 -6.06 -2.28
C ARG A 80 -25.13 -5.59 -1.78
N GLU A 81 -25.39 -4.29 -1.95
CA GLU A 81 -26.72 -3.71 -2.21
C GLU A 81 -26.56 -2.53 -3.18
#